data_AF-A8UPW9-F1
#
_entry.id   AF-A8UPW9-F1
#
_cell.length_a   1.000
_cell.length_b   1.000
_cell.length_c   1.000
_cell.angle_alpha   90.00
_cell.angle_beta   90.00
_cell.angle_gamma   90.00
#
_symmetry.space_group_name_H-M   'P 1'
#
loop_
_entity.id
_entity.type
_entity.pdbx_description
1 polymer ?
#
loop_
_entity_poly.entity_id
_entity_poly.type
_entity_poly.pdbx_seq_one_letter_code
_entity_poly.pdbx_strand_id
1 'polypeptide(L)'
;PELENALRYALNYRTNLIVEKNYEIKKGNSYSIGKRTYKLAKKYFPDWIGFEKSRCEYNLELSERIKRIRKVSDWKIEKLMNSEKT
;
A
#
# COMPACT_ATOMS: atom_id res chain seq x y z
N PRO A 1 16.30 0.39 2.78
CA PRO A 1 15.53 -0.83 2.47
C PRO A 1 16.41 -1.70 1.59
N GLU A 2 16.45 -3.01 1.81
CA GLU A 2 17.05 -3.91 0.82
C GLU A 2 16.38 -3.67 -0.54
N LEU A 3 17.18 -3.65 -1.60
CA LEU A 3 16.73 -3.31 -2.95
C LEU A 3 15.58 -4.22 -3.41
N GLU A 4 15.64 -5.50 -3.04
CA GLU A 4 14.61 -6.51 -3.31
C GLU A 4 13.22 -6.09 -2.83
N ASN A 5 13.15 -5.36 -1.72
CA ASN A 5 11.90 -4.93 -1.11
C ASN A 5 11.44 -3.54 -1.59
N ALA A 6 12.23 -2.85 -2.42
CA ALA A 6 11.95 -1.47 -2.80
C ALA A 6 10.63 -1.34 -3.57
N LEU A 7 10.39 -2.21 -4.55
CA LEU A 7 9.14 -2.22 -5.31
C LEU A 7 7.94 -2.48 -4.39
N ARG A 8 8.07 -3.44 -3.46
CA ARG A 8 7.03 -3.77 -2.48
C ARG A 8 6.67 -2.55 -1.61
N TYR A 9 7.66 -1.81 -1.12
CA TYR A 9 7.43 -0.60 -0.33
C TYR A 9 6.76 0.51 -1.14
N ALA A 10 7.18 0.73 -2.39
CA ALA A 10 6.56 1.73 -3.27
C ALA A 10 5.08 1.37 -3.58
N LEU A 11 4.81 0.11 -3.90
CA LEU A 11 3.46 -0.40 -4.17
C LEU A 11 2.56 -0.32 -2.95
N ASN A 12 3.07 -0.68 -1.76
CA ASN A 12 2.30 -0.59 -0.53
C ASN A 12 1.93 0.87 -0.22
N TYR A 13 2.90 1.80 -0.33
CA TYR A 13 2.64 3.22 -0.13
C TYR A 13 1.58 3.74 -1.10
N ARG A 14 1.71 3.43 -2.40
CA ARG A 14 0.73 3.80 -3.43
C ARG A 14 -0.67 3.26 -3.10
N THR A 15 -0.75 1.98 -2.73
CA THR A 15 -2.02 1.33 -2.39
C THR A 15 -2.71 2.05 -1.23
N ASN A 16 -1.96 2.48 -0.23
CA ASN A 16 -2.55 3.21 0.89
C ASN A 16 -3.00 4.63 0.54
N LEU A 17 -2.38 5.30 -0.45
CA LEU A 17 -2.92 6.56 -0.99
C LEU A 17 -4.32 6.39 -1.59
N ILE A 18 -4.56 5.25 -2.26
CA ILE A 18 -5.87 4.92 -2.85
C ILE A 18 -6.88 4.56 -1.77
N VAL A 19 -6.46 3.78 -0.76
CA VAL A 19 -7.35 3.21 0.25
C VAL A 19 -7.72 4.21 1.34
N GLU A 20 -6.78 5.02 1.81
CA GLU A 20 -6.96 5.86 2.99
C GLU A 20 -7.09 7.34 2.62
N LYS A 21 -8.26 7.91 2.88
CA LYS A 21 -8.45 9.36 2.78
C LYS A 21 -7.47 10.05 3.74
N ASN A 22 -6.78 11.08 3.25
CA ASN A 22 -5.78 11.85 3.98
C ASN A 22 -4.58 11.01 4.48
N TYR A 23 -4.22 9.91 3.79
CA TYR A 23 -3.13 9.02 4.18
C TYR A 23 -1.81 9.77 4.47
N GLU A 24 -1.47 10.76 3.65
CA GLU A 24 -0.22 11.52 3.77
C GLU A 24 -0.18 12.48 4.97
N ILE A 25 -1.35 12.90 5.47
CA ILE A 25 -1.49 13.89 6.55
C ILE A 25 -1.35 13.22 7.92
N LYS A 26 -1.62 11.91 8.01
CA LYS A 26 -1.45 11.15 9.26
C LYS A 26 0.03 11.17 9.68
N LYS A 27 0.31 11.70 10.90
CA LYS A 27 1.67 11.92 11.42
C LYS A 27 2.60 10.69 11.34
N GLY A 28 2.08 9.47 11.45
CA GLY A 28 2.87 8.25 11.33
C GLY A 28 3.34 7.91 9.90
N ASN A 29 2.70 8.48 8.88
CA ASN A 29 2.94 8.11 7.48
C ASN A 29 3.88 9.07 6.75
N SER A 30 4.19 10.23 7.35
CA SER A 30 5.02 11.28 6.74
C SER A 30 6.51 10.91 6.64
N TYR A 31 7.00 10.00 7.49
CA TYR A 31 8.39 9.54 7.53
C TYR A 31 8.57 8.04 7.25
N SER A 32 7.54 7.38 6.71
CA SER A 32 7.62 5.93 6.47
C SER A 32 8.64 5.57 5.38
N ILE A 33 9.27 4.40 5.53
CA ILE A 33 10.16 3.82 4.51
C ILE A 33 9.45 3.67 3.15
N GLY A 34 8.14 3.41 3.18
CA GLY A 34 7.26 3.40 2.01
C GLY A 34 7.26 4.73 1.28
N LYS A 35 7.08 5.85 1.99
CA LYS A 35 7.06 7.19 1.39
C LYS A 35 8.40 7.54 0.73
N ARG A 36 9.52 7.28 1.42
CA ARG A 36 10.86 7.52 0.87
C ARG A 36 11.10 6.69 -0.39
N THR A 37 10.75 5.41 -0.34
CA THR A 37 10.95 4.50 -1.47
C THR A 37 10.06 4.88 -2.66
N TYR A 38 8.80 5.23 -2.41
CA TYR A 38 7.89 5.74 -3.42
C TYR A 38 8.41 7.02 -4.10
N LYS A 39 8.94 7.99 -3.33
CA LYS A 39 9.56 9.20 -3.87
C LYS A 39 10.79 8.92 -4.72
N LEU A 40 11.65 7.99 -4.28
CA LEU A 40 12.82 7.56 -5.05
C LEU A 40 12.40 6.88 -6.36
N ALA A 41 11.43 5.96 -6.30
CA ALA A 41 10.91 5.31 -7.49
C ALA A 41 10.33 6.33 -8.48
N LYS A 42 9.61 7.35 -8.00
CA LYS A 42 9.10 8.44 -8.86
C LYS A 42 10.22 9.29 -9.48
N LYS A 43 11.34 9.47 -8.78
CA LYS A 43 12.51 10.20 -9.27
C LYS A 43 13.23 9.43 -10.39
N TYR A 44 13.41 8.12 -10.23
CA TYR A 44 14.18 7.29 -11.17
C TYR A 44 13.33 6.70 -12.32
N PHE A 45 12.01 6.57 -12.13
CA PHE A 45 11.08 6.01 -13.11
C PHE A 45 9.85 6.94 -13.29
N PRO A 46 10.04 8.18 -13.74
CA PRO A 46 8.97 9.19 -13.77
C PRO A 46 7.79 8.78 -14.67
N ASP A 47 8.05 8.04 -15.75
CA ASP A 47 7.04 7.65 -16.75
C ASP A 47 6.29 6.37 -16.40
N TRP A 48 6.51 5.80 -15.21
CA TRP A 48 5.76 4.63 -14.80
C TRP A 48 4.28 4.98 -14.62
N ILE A 49 3.40 4.26 -15.32
CA ILE A 49 1.94 4.41 -15.23
C ILE A 49 1.41 4.33 -13.79
N GLY A 50 2.15 3.67 -12.89
CA GLY A 50 1.83 3.62 -11.47
C GLY A 50 1.95 4.96 -10.73
N PHE A 51 2.44 6.03 -11.35
CA PHE A 51 2.51 7.38 -10.77
C PHE A 51 1.49 8.36 -11.35
N GLU A 52 0.63 7.90 -12.25
CA GLU A 52 -0.49 8.69 -12.77
C GLU A 52 -1.36 9.20 -11.61
N LYS A 53 -1.68 10.49 -11.60
CA LYS A 53 -2.38 11.14 -10.47
C LYS A 53 -3.69 10.43 -10.11
N SER A 54 -4.47 10.05 -11.11
CA SER A 54 -5.72 9.29 -10.99
C SER A 54 -5.57 7.96 -10.23
N ARG A 55 -4.36 7.38 -10.21
CA ARG A 55 -4.01 6.10 -9.57
C ARG A 55 -3.31 6.26 -8.22
N CYS A 56 -3.02 7.48 -7.80
CA CYS A 56 -2.30 7.81 -6.58
C CYS A 56 -3.10 8.71 -5.64
N GLU A 57 -4.40 8.84 -5.87
CA GLU A 57 -5.32 9.60 -5.04
C GLU A 57 -6.40 8.68 -4.46
N TYR A 58 -7.00 9.13 -3.36
CA TYR A 58 -8.05 8.39 -2.69
C TYR A 58 -9.23 8.13 -3.64
N ASN A 59 -9.68 6.88 -3.67
CA ASN A 59 -10.85 6.47 -4.43
C ASN A 59 -11.75 5.60 -3.55
N LEU A 60 -12.99 6.04 -3.35
CA LEU A 60 -13.94 5.37 -2.44
C LEU A 60 -14.26 3.93 -2.88
N GLU A 61 -14.55 3.72 -4.16
CA GLU A 61 -14.89 2.38 -4.67
C GLU A 61 -13.72 1.41 -4.53
N LEU A 62 -12.53 1.83 -4.95
CA LEU A 62 -11.32 1.01 -4.85
C LEU A 62 -10.94 0.76 -3.40
N SER A 63 -11.08 1.76 -2.53
CA SER A 63 -10.86 1.64 -1.09
C SER A 63 -11.72 0.52 -0.49
N GLU A 64 -13.03 0.54 -0.75
CA GLU A 64 -13.96 -0.46 -0.23
C GLU A 64 -13.70 -1.85 -0.81
N ARG A 65 -13.32 -1.95 -2.09
CA ARG A 65 -12.90 -3.23 -2.70
C ARG A 65 -11.65 -3.79 -2.02
N ILE A 66 -10.61 -2.98 -1.83
CA ILE A 66 -9.36 -3.42 -1.20
C ILE A 66 -9.58 -3.80 0.26
N LYS A 67 -10.39 -3.04 1.02
CA LYS A 67 -10.73 -3.38 2.41
C LYS A 67 -11.44 -4.73 2.53
N ARG A 68 -12.38 -5.02 1.63
CA ARG A 68 -13.06 -6.33 1.60
C ARG A 68 -12.08 -7.47 1.31
N ILE A 69 -11.17 -7.28 0.36
CA ILE A 69 -10.11 -8.27 0.07
C ILE A 69 -9.23 -8.50 1.31
N ARG A 70 -8.76 -7.41 1.96
CA ARG A 70 -7.96 -7.50 3.20
C ARG A 70 -8.70 -8.28 4.29
N LYS A 71 -9.99 -7.96 4.54
CA LYS A 71 -10.82 -8.68 5.53
C LYS A 71 -10.88 -10.19 5.28
N VAL A 72 -11.08 -10.61 4.02
CA VAL A 72 -11.12 -12.04 3.66
C VAL A 72 -9.74 -12.68 3.79
N SER A 73 -8.68 -11.97 3.40
CA SER A 73 -7.29 -12.42 3.55
C SER A 73 -6.95 -12.64 5.02
N ASP A 74 -7.29 -11.68 5.89
CA ASP A 74 -7.03 -11.74 7.33
C ASP A 74 -7.76 -12.93 7.96
N TRP A 75 -9.05 -13.12 7.62
CA TRP A 75 -9.83 -14.29 8.06
C TRP A 75 -9.18 -15.61 7.64
N LYS A 76 -8.68 -15.70 6.39
CA LYS A 76 -8.03 -16.92 5.88
C LYS A 76 -6.72 -17.20 6.62
N ILE A 77 -5.90 -16.17 6.86
CA ILE A 77 -4.65 -16.29 7.62
C ILE A 77 -4.95 -16.75 9.05
N GLU A 78 -5.92 -16.12 9.72
CA GLU A 78 -6.33 -16.50 11.07
C GLU A 78 -6.79 -17.97 11.13
N LYS A 79 -7.59 -18.42 10.16
CA LYS A 79 -8.03 -19.81 10.09
C LYS A 79 -6.87 -20.79 9.93
N LEU A 80 -5.91 -20.51 9.04
CA LEU A 80 -4.72 -21.35 8.85
C LEU A 80 -3.88 -21.42 10.14
N MET A 81 -3.59 -20.28 10.75
CA MET A 81 -2.77 -20.19 11.96
C MET A 81 -3.43 -20.83 13.19
N ASN A 82 -4.77 -20.88 13.22
CA ASN A 82 -5.52 -21.55 14.29
C ASN A 82 -5.69 -23.05 14.03
N SER A 83 -5.78 -23.50 12.77
CA SER A 83 -5.81 -24.93 12.44
C SER A 83 -4.49 -25.65 12.74
N GLU A 84 -3.36 -24.93 12.67
CA GLU A 84 -2.03 -25.48 13.02
C GLU A 84 -1.81 -25.61 14.55
N LYS A 85 -2.71 -25.08 15.38
CA LYS A 85 -2.62 -25.12 16.85
C LYS A 85 -3.47 -26.23 17.50
N THR A 86 -4.19 -27.00 16.70
CA THR A 86 -5.00 -28.17 17.10
C THR A 86 -4.41 -29.43 16.51
#